data_AF-A0A838PKD8-F1
#
_entry.id   AF-A0A838PKD8-F1
#
_cell.length_a   1.000
_cell.length_b   1.000
_cell.length_c   1.000
_cell.angle_alpha   90.00
_cell.angle_beta   90.00
_cell.angle_gamma   90.00
#
_symmetry.space_group_name_H-M   'P 1'
#
loop_
_entity.id
_entity.type
_entity.pdbx_description
1 polymer ?
#
loop_
_entity_poly.entity_id
_entity_poly.type
_entity_poly.pdbx_seq_one_letter_code
_entity_poly.pdbx_strand_id
1 'polypeptide(L)'
;MRRLRGPAALLLAVGALVSLAAEESAPQTPPPPPPPQTPPPPPPQTPPSPPPPSAQTDRPGLQSGGPGRPSAGDQPAVGPLERPAPGVEPQDPPLVAQGRRLFADGCSSCHGEDARGIPGRAPSLRGAGAAAADFYLATGRMPIDDPEDQAVRSKSPYDPEQRRALVAYVAQFGGPPIPKVDPAKGTLSTGFELFTENCASCHQVLARGGMITGAVVPDLQESTPVQVAEAIEVGPYLMPHFREQFDEKELDSLARYVEYTKEPEDRGGWGIGHVGPVPEGMVAWLLAGGALLLVCRWVGERRPE
;
A
#
# COMPACT_ATOMS: atom_id res chain seq x y z
N MET A 1 23.47 -55.80 49.88
CA MET A 1 21.99 -55.67 49.75
C MET A 1 21.62 -54.37 50.44
N ARG A 2 20.93 -53.37 49.90
CA ARG A 2 20.02 -53.21 48.76
C ARG A 2 20.13 -51.74 48.30
N ARG A 3 20.16 -51.51 46.98
CA ARG A 3 20.12 -50.17 46.37
C ARG A 3 18.70 -49.59 46.51
N LEU A 4 18.56 -48.33 46.90
CA LEU A 4 17.39 -47.51 46.56
C LEU A 4 17.86 -46.31 45.72
N ARG A 5 17.63 -46.40 44.42
CA ARG A 5 17.58 -45.27 43.49
C ARG A 5 16.10 -45.09 43.14
N GLY A 6 15.58 -43.88 43.25
CA GLY A 6 14.24 -43.52 42.77
C GLY A 6 14.16 -42.01 42.48
N PRO A 7 13.38 -41.57 41.47
CA PRO A 7 13.36 -40.19 40.96
C PRO A 7 12.47 -39.24 41.79
N ALA A 8 12.03 -39.64 42.98
CA ALA A 8 11.07 -38.88 43.79
C ALA A 8 11.65 -37.59 44.40
N ALA A 9 12.97 -37.47 44.53
CA ALA A 9 13.59 -36.32 45.19
C ALA A 9 13.65 -35.04 44.33
N LEU A 10 13.52 -35.14 42.99
CA LEU A 10 13.62 -33.98 42.10
C LEU A 10 12.28 -33.29 41.84
N LEU A 11 11.15 -34.00 42.01
CA LEU A 11 9.80 -33.46 41.81
C LEU A 11 9.33 -32.53 42.94
N LEU A 12 9.90 -32.64 44.14
CA LEU A 12 9.53 -31.80 45.28
C LEU A 12 10.19 -30.41 45.27
N ALA A 13 11.27 -30.21 44.50
CA ALA A 13 11.98 -28.93 44.45
C ALA A 13 11.37 -27.93 43.44
N VAL A 14 10.64 -28.41 42.41
CA VAL A 14 10.03 -27.54 41.39
C VAL A 14 8.63 -27.06 41.81
N GLY A 15 7.90 -27.84 42.62
CA GLY A 15 6.56 -27.46 43.10
C GLY A 15 6.54 -26.31 44.12
N ALA A 16 7.61 -26.12 44.90
CA ALA A 16 7.65 -25.12 45.96
C ALA A 16 7.95 -23.68 45.48
N LEU A 17 8.48 -23.51 44.27
CA LEU A 17 8.81 -22.19 43.70
C LEU A 17 7.64 -21.55 42.92
N VAL A 18 6.58 -22.32 42.61
CA VAL A 18 5.40 -21.81 41.87
C VAL A 18 4.32 -21.25 42.82
N SER A 19 4.36 -21.55 44.13
CA SER A 19 3.32 -21.12 45.08
C SER A 19 3.54 -19.75 45.74
N LEU A 20 4.64 -19.04 45.50
CA LEU A 20 4.94 -17.76 46.19
C LEU A 20 4.75 -16.49 45.34
N ALA A 21 4.23 -16.57 44.11
CA ALA A 21 4.04 -15.41 43.23
C ALA A 21 2.59 -15.18 42.76
N ALA A 22 1.61 -15.72 43.49
CA ALA A 22 0.20 -15.65 43.12
C ALA A 22 -0.67 -15.18 44.29
N GLU A 23 -0.31 -14.05 44.90
CA GLU A 23 -1.25 -13.32 45.74
C GLU A 23 -1.05 -11.83 45.48
N GLU A 24 -2.10 -11.22 44.91
CA GLU A 24 -2.43 -9.78 44.86
C GLU A 24 -2.61 -9.20 43.45
N SER A 25 -3.65 -9.66 42.74
CA SER A 25 -4.38 -8.90 41.72
C SER A 25 -5.69 -9.62 41.41
N ALA A 26 -6.78 -9.18 42.06
CA ALA A 26 -8.12 -9.65 41.74
C ALA A 26 -8.53 -9.15 40.34
N PRO A 27 -9.04 -10.01 39.45
CA PRO A 27 -9.52 -9.56 38.14
C PRO A 27 -10.83 -8.79 38.31
N GLN A 28 -10.82 -7.51 37.92
CA GLN A 28 -12.07 -6.77 37.73
C GLN A 28 -12.72 -7.27 36.45
N THR A 29 -13.91 -7.86 36.57
CA THR A 29 -14.71 -8.29 35.43
C THR A 29 -15.16 -7.06 34.64
N PRO A 30 -14.84 -6.94 33.34
CA PRO A 30 -15.33 -5.83 32.52
C PRO A 30 -16.86 -5.89 32.42
N PRO A 31 -17.55 -4.74 32.30
CA PRO A 31 -18.99 -4.72 32.10
C PRO A 31 -19.38 -5.45 30.80
N PRO A 32 -20.57 -6.07 30.74
CA PRO A 32 -21.04 -6.73 29.53
C PRO A 32 -21.18 -5.70 28.38
N PRO A 33 -20.89 -6.11 27.13
CA PRO A 33 -21.06 -5.24 25.97
C PRO A 33 -22.53 -4.82 25.83
N PRO A 34 -22.80 -3.60 25.31
CA PRO A 34 -24.16 -3.18 25.02
C PRO A 34 -24.81 -4.14 24.00
N PRO A 35 -26.14 -4.32 24.05
CA PRO A 35 -26.85 -5.14 23.08
C PRO A 35 -26.61 -4.62 21.66
N PRO A 36 -26.53 -5.50 20.66
CA PRO A 36 -26.36 -5.10 19.26
C PRO A 36 -27.50 -4.18 18.85
N GLN A 37 -27.16 -2.95 18.45
CA GLN A 37 -28.13 -2.01 17.91
C GLN A 37 -28.50 -2.46 16.50
N THR A 38 -29.80 -2.63 16.25
CA THR A 38 -30.32 -2.92 14.91
C THR A 38 -30.04 -1.70 14.02
N PRO A 39 -29.34 -1.85 12.89
CA PRO A 39 -29.12 -0.73 11.99
C PRO A 39 -30.47 -0.22 11.44
N PRO A 40 -30.60 1.09 11.20
CA PRO A 40 -31.80 1.64 10.58
C PRO A 40 -32.01 1.02 9.18
N PRO A 41 -33.27 0.82 8.76
CA PRO A 41 -33.56 0.29 7.43
C PRO A 41 -33.01 1.24 6.36
N PRO A 42 -32.49 0.70 5.24
CA PRO A 42 -32.01 1.52 4.13
C PRO A 42 -33.17 2.36 3.56
N PRO A 43 -32.87 3.58 3.06
CA PRO A 43 -33.88 4.39 2.40
C PRO A 43 -34.46 3.66 1.18
N PRO A 44 -35.74 3.90 0.84
CA PRO A 44 -36.37 3.28 -0.32
C PRO A 44 -35.61 3.67 -1.59
N GLN A 45 -35.07 2.66 -2.29
CA GLN A 45 -34.35 2.86 -3.54
C GLN A 45 -35.32 3.28 -4.63
N THR A 46 -35.07 4.44 -5.23
CA THR A 46 -35.80 4.88 -6.42
C THR A 46 -35.31 4.07 -7.62
N PRO A 47 -36.21 3.49 -8.44
CA PRO A 47 -35.77 2.73 -9.62
C PRO A 47 -35.03 3.63 -10.61
N PRO A 48 -34.01 3.11 -11.32
CA PRO A 48 -33.24 3.89 -12.28
C PRO A 48 -34.12 4.34 -13.46
N SER A 49 -33.94 5.59 -13.87
CA SER A 49 -34.58 6.17 -15.05
C SER A 49 -34.15 5.42 -16.32
N PRO A 50 -35.06 5.24 -17.30
CA PRO A 50 -34.72 4.58 -18.57
C PRO A 50 -33.70 5.40 -19.37
N PRO A 51 -32.82 4.74 -20.14
CA PRO A 51 -31.82 5.41 -20.96
C PRO A 51 -32.48 6.19 -22.12
N PRO A 52 -31.87 7.31 -22.56
CA PRO A 52 -32.36 8.05 -23.73
C PRO A 52 -32.18 7.24 -25.03
N PRO A 53 -33.03 7.45 -26.04
CA PRO A 53 -32.98 6.72 -27.30
C PRO A 53 -31.70 7.05 -28.09
N SER A 54 -31.00 5.99 -28.51
CA SER A 54 -29.80 6.03 -29.34
C SER A 54 -30.08 6.64 -30.70
N ALA A 55 -29.49 7.80 -30.99
CA ALA A 55 -29.46 8.37 -32.34
C ALA A 55 -28.46 7.58 -33.20
N GLN A 56 -28.98 6.79 -34.14
CA GLN A 56 -28.20 6.24 -35.25
C GLN A 56 -27.70 7.40 -36.11
N THR A 57 -26.39 7.51 -36.26
CA THR A 57 -25.78 8.34 -37.31
C THR A 57 -24.91 7.45 -38.17
N ASP A 58 -25.36 7.26 -39.40
CA ASP A 58 -24.61 6.65 -40.49
C ASP A 58 -23.29 7.39 -40.73
N ARG A 59 -22.18 6.65 -40.83
CA ARG A 59 -20.93 7.16 -41.41
C ARG A 59 -20.55 6.32 -42.63
N PRO A 60 -20.34 6.93 -43.82
CA PRO A 60 -19.79 6.24 -44.97
C PRO A 60 -18.29 5.98 -44.77
N GLY A 61 -17.83 4.83 -45.26
CA GLY A 61 -16.46 4.35 -45.10
C GLY A 61 -15.40 5.17 -45.83
N LEU A 62 -14.17 5.10 -45.32
CA LEU A 62 -12.97 5.49 -46.04
C LEU A 62 -11.85 4.49 -45.79
N GLN A 63 -11.10 4.27 -46.86
CA GLN A 63 -10.27 3.10 -47.15
C GLN A 63 -8.88 3.14 -46.52
N SER A 64 -8.33 1.94 -46.45
CA SER A 64 -6.96 1.53 -46.11
C SER A 64 -5.83 2.27 -46.83
N GLY A 65 -4.75 2.56 -46.10
CA GLY A 65 -3.43 2.88 -46.64
C GLY A 65 -2.36 3.06 -45.56
N GLY A 66 -1.55 2.02 -45.30
CA GLY A 66 -0.16 2.17 -44.81
C GLY A 66 0.81 2.23 -46.01
N PRO A 67 2.16 2.25 -45.84
CA PRO A 67 2.96 1.98 -44.64
C PRO A 67 4.14 2.98 -44.41
N GLY A 68 4.91 2.83 -43.31
CA GLY A 68 6.24 3.45 -43.21
C GLY A 68 6.88 3.44 -41.81
N ARG A 69 7.76 2.45 -41.55
CA ARG A 69 8.76 2.47 -40.45
C ARG A 69 9.91 3.43 -40.81
N PRO A 70 10.54 4.07 -39.81
CA PRO A 70 11.97 4.31 -39.84
C PRO A 70 12.74 3.53 -38.76
N SER A 71 13.98 3.21 -39.12
CA SER A 71 14.95 2.35 -38.44
C SER A 71 15.65 3.00 -37.24
N ALA A 72 16.25 2.10 -36.46
CA ALA A 72 17.17 2.34 -35.36
C ALA A 72 18.42 3.17 -35.72
N GLY A 73 18.91 3.92 -34.74
CA GLY A 73 20.25 4.53 -34.75
C GLY A 73 20.49 5.42 -33.52
N ASP A 74 21.54 5.07 -32.76
CA ASP A 74 22.26 5.82 -31.72
C ASP A 74 21.61 6.13 -30.36
N GLN A 75 22.03 5.36 -29.35
CA GLN A 75 22.19 5.84 -27.97
C GLN A 75 23.66 5.71 -27.54
N PRO A 76 24.27 6.74 -26.94
CA PRO A 76 25.50 6.60 -26.16
C PRO A 76 25.22 6.29 -24.68
N ALA A 77 26.23 5.66 -24.08
CA ALA A 77 26.26 4.94 -22.81
C ALA A 77 25.91 5.71 -21.52
N VAL A 78 25.43 4.93 -20.56
CA VAL A 78 25.00 5.27 -19.19
C VAL A 78 26.19 5.49 -18.25
N GLY A 79 26.12 6.54 -17.43
CA GLY A 79 26.96 6.76 -16.24
C GLY A 79 26.15 6.68 -14.94
N PRO A 80 26.80 6.64 -13.75
CA PRO A 80 26.17 6.24 -12.48
C PRO A 80 25.06 7.18 -11.98
N LEU A 81 24.07 6.58 -11.32
CA LEU A 81 22.83 7.17 -10.81
C LEU A 81 23.05 8.32 -9.81
N GLU A 82 22.83 9.55 -10.25
CA GLU A 82 22.70 10.74 -9.41
C GLU A 82 21.21 10.96 -9.05
N ARG A 83 20.93 11.32 -7.79
CA ARG A 83 19.56 11.62 -7.29
C ARG A 83 18.95 12.83 -8.04
N PRO A 84 17.64 12.82 -8.37
CA PRO A 84 16.96 14.02 -8.86
C PRO A 84 16.90 15.11 -7.77
N ALA A 85 17.17 16.35 -8.17
CA ALA A 85 17.12 17.54 -7.32
C ALA A 85 15.68 17.98 -6.97
N PRO A 86 15.48 18.69 -5.84
CA PRO A 86 14.16 19.12 -5.37
C PRO A 86 13.67 20.40 -6.08
N GLY A 87 12.37 20.45 -6.39
CA GLY A 87 11.67 21.65 -6.86
C GLY A 87 11.54 21.75 -8.38
N VAL A 88 10.48 21.18 -8.94
CA VAL A 88 10.03 21.54 -10.29
C VAL A 88 9.36 22.91 -10.21
N GLU A 89 10.19 23.94 -10.20
CA GLU A 89 9.88 25.36 -10.47
C GLU A 89 9.70 25.56 -12.01
N PRO A 90 9.09 26.67 -12.47
CA PRO A 90 8.25 26.74 -13.68
C PRO A 90 8.87 26.17 -14.96
N GLN A 91 8.24 25.07 -15.42
CA GLN A 91 8.19 24.53 -16.79
C GLN A 91 9.46 24.79 -17.62
N ASP A 92 10.55 24.09 -17.32
CA ASP A 92 11.74 23.98 -18.17
C ASP A 92 11.32 23.61 -19.61
N PRO A 93 11.33 24.54 -20.59
CA PRO A 93 10.68 24.30 -21.89
C PRO A 93 11.27 23.12 -22.67
N PRO A 94 12.62 22.91 -22.69
CA PRO A 94 13.23 21.67 -23.17
C PRO A 94 12.63 20.39 -22.55
N LEU A 95 12.46 20.36 -21.22
CA LEU A 95 11.98 19.19 -20.49
C LEU A 95 10.51 18.88 -20.84
N VAL A 96 9.67 19.92 -20.94
CA VAL A 96 8.27 19.80 -21.38
C VAL A 96 8.18 19.31 -22.82
N ALA A 97 9.06 19.79 -23.70
CA ALA A 97 9.10 19.35 -25.10
C ALA A 97 9.55 17.89 -25.24
N GLN A 98 10.47 17.41 -24.39
CA GLN A 98 10.83 15.99 -24.32
C GLN A 98 9.64 15.17 -23.79
N GLY A 99 9.01 15.60 -22.70
CA GLY A 99 7.86 14.94 -22.11
C GLY A 99 6.69 14.80 -23.08
N ARG A 100 6.45 15.82 -23.92
CA ARG A 100 5.44 15.76 -24.98
C ARG A 100 5.67 14.63 -25.97
N ARG A 101 6.93 14.36 -26.36
CA ARG A 101 7.26 13.28 -27.30
C ARG A 101 7.01 11.92 -26.66
N LEU A 102 7.51 11.72 -25.45
CA LEU A 102 7.28 10.49 -24.68
C LEU A 102 5.79 10.24 -24.46
N PHE A 103 5.01 11.29 -24.15
CA PHE A 103 3.58 11.21 -23.98
C PHE A 103 2.85 10.83 -25.28
N ALA A 104 3.27 11.40 -26.41
CA ALA A 104 2.73 11.05 -27.72
C ALA A 104 2.95 9.55 -28.02
N ASP A 105 4.14 9.03 -27.71
CA ASP A 105 4.52 7.65 -28.01
C ASP A 105 3.86 6.63 -27.07
N GLY A 106 3.73 6.95 -25.77
CA GLY A 106 3.38 5.97 -24.74
C GLY A 106 2.05 6.18 -24.00
N CYS A 107 1.40 7.34 -24.13
CA CYS A 107 0.24 7.68 -23.30
C CYS A 107 -0.97 8.19 -24.10
N SER A 108 -0.74 8.79 -25.28
CA SER A 108 -1.77 9.49 -26.07
C SER A 108 -2.91 8.58 -26.57
N SER A 109 -2.64 7.29 -26.81
CA SER A 109 -3.64 6.31 -27.25
C SER A 109 -4.76 6.07 -26.22
N CYS A 110 -4.44 6.29 -24.94
CA CYS A 110 -5.36 6.16 -23.81
C CYS A 110 -5.84 7.53 -23.31
N HIS A 111 -4.92 8.47 -23.07
CA HIS A 111 -5.23 9.78 -22.48
C HIS A 111 -5.53 10.89 -23.49
N GLY A 112 -5.54 10.59 -24.78
CA GLY A 112 -5.73 11.56 -25.87
C GLY A 112 -4.49 12.41 -26.14
N GLU A 113 -4.33 12.92 -27.37
CA GLU A 113 -3.18 13.73 -27.77
C GLU A 113 -3.01 15.02 -26.94
N ASP A 114 -4.12 15.57 -26.42
CA ASP A 114 -4.18 16.80 -25.64
C ASP A 114 -4.38 16.57 -24.13
N ALA A 115 -4.21 15.32 -23.69
CA ALA A 115 -4.31 14.86 -22.31
C ALA A 115 -5.69 15.02 -21.65
N ARG A 116 -6.77 15.19 -22.44
CA ARG A 116 -8.15 15.30 -21.94
C ARG A 116 -8.80 13.97 -21.53
N GLY A 117 -8.13 12.86 -21.74
CA GLY A 117 -8.68 11.53 -21.52
C GLY A 117 -9.61 11.10 -22.65
N ILE A 118 -9.93 9.81 -22.65
CA ILE A 118 -10.90 9.20 -23.56
C ILE A 118 -11.95 8.50 -22.69
N PRO A 119 -13.23 8.89 -22.75
CA PRO A 119 -14.29 8.27 -21.96
C PRO A 119 -14.32 6.75 -22.11
N GLY A 120 -14.38 6.04 -20.99
CA GLY A 120 -14.36 4.57 -20.95
C GLY A 120 -13.01 3.93 -21.26
N ARG A 121 -11.93 4.72 -21.43
CA ARG A 121 -10.57 4.19 -21.61
C ARG A 121 -9.58 4.73 -20.60
N ALA A 122 -9.46 6.06 -20.47
CA ALA A 122 -8.56 6.65 -19.48
C ALA A 122 -9.03 8.05 -19.06
N PRO A 123 -8.75 8.45 -17.81
CA PRO A 123 -9.16 9.76 -17.30
C PRO A 123 -8.39 10.90 -17.96
N SER A 124 -8.92 12.12 -17.79
CA SER A 124 -8.18 13.35 -18.08
C SER A 124 -6.95 13.46 -17.17
N LEU A 125 -5.80 13.82 -17.74
CA LEU A 125 -4.62 14.20 -16.97
C LEU A 125 -4.51 15.70 -16.74
N ARG A 126 -5.39 16.50 -17.36
CA ARG A 126 -5.49 17.92 -17.07
C ARG A 126 -6.01 18.12 -15.65
N GLY A 127 -5.27 18.87 -14.83
CA GLY A 127 -5.57 19.05 -13.41
C GLY A 127 -5.07 17.92 -12.50
N ALA A 128 -4.51 16.84 -13.03
CA ALA A 128 -3.97 15.74 -12.22
C ALA A 128 -2.69 16.14 -11.47
N GLY A 129 -1.94 17.12 -12.01
CA GLY A 129 -0.75 17.66 -11.36
C GLY A 129 0.50 16.80 -11.49
N ALA A 130 1.61 17.34 -10.98
CA ALA A 130 2.90 16.67 -10.96
C ALA A 130 2.91 15.48 -9.99
N ALA A 131 2.21 15.58 -8.85
CA ALA A 131 2.12 14.52 -7.84
C ALA A 131 1.54 13.22 -8.41
N ALA A 132 0.42 13.31 -9.14
CA ALA A 132 -0.19 12.13 -9.76
C ALA A 132 0.74 11.50 -10.81
N ALA A 133 1.30 12.33 -11.69
CA ALA A 133 2.20 11.84 -12.73
C ALA A 133 3.43 11.14 -12.13
N ASP A 134 4.09 11.75 -11.14
CA ASP A 134 5.27 11.16 -10.51
C ASP A 134 4.92 9.89 -9.76
N PHE A 135 3.86 9.89 -8.95
CA PHE A 135 3.40 8.69 -8.22
C PHE A 135 3.17 7.49 -9.14
N TYR A 136 2.36 7.65 -10.19
CA TYR A 136 2.01 6.54 -11.10
C TYR A 136 3.21 6.06 -11.92
N LEU A 137 4.07 6.98 -12.41
CA LEU A 137 5.25 6.63 -13.20
C LEU A 137 6.38 6.06 -12.33
N ALA A 138 6.62 6.63 -11.15
CA ALA A 138 7.72 6.25 -10.27
C ALA A 138 7.47 4.90 -9.60
N THR A 139 6.20 4.58 -9.33
CA THR A 139 5.79 3.28 -8.80
C THR A 139 5.50 2.23 -9.88
N GLY A 140 5.63 2.60 -11.16
CA GLY A 140 5.37 1.72 -12.31
C GLY A 140 3.92 1.25 -12.43
N ARG A 141 2.98 1.99 -11.82
CA ARG A 141 1.54 1.73 -11.94
C ARG A 141 0.98 2.24 -13.27
N MET A 142 1.69 3.15 -13.92
CA MET A 142 1.48 3.54 -15.30
C MET A 142 2.77 3.41 -16.10
N PRO A 143 2.71 3.04 -17.39
CA PRO A 143 1.49 2.68 -18.13
C PRO A 143 0.94 1.30 -17.71
N ILE A 144 -0.38 1.15 -17.74
CA ILE A 144 -1.09 -0.12 -17.54
C ILE A 144 -1.55 -0.68 -18.88
N ASP A 145 -1.59 -2.01 -19.00
CA ASP A 145 -1.99 -2.68 -20.24
C ASP A 145 -3.52 -2.68 -20.44
N ASP A 146 -4.28 -3.03 -19.40
CA ASP A 146 -5.74 -3.02 -19.39
C ASP A 146 -6.27 -1.96 -18.41
N PRO A 147 -7.09 -0.99 -18.86
CA PRO A 147 -7.65 0.04 -17.98
C PRO A 147 -8.69 -0.49 -16.97
N GLU A 148 -9.22 -1.71 -17.15
CA GLU A 148 -10.13 -2.34 -16.18
C GLU A 148 -9.38 -2.98 -15.01
N ASP A 149 -8.07 -3.21 -15.16
CA ASP A 149 -7.24 -3.80 -14.10
C ASP A 149 -6.88 -2.79 -13.02
N GLN A 150 -6.68 -3.30 -11.81
CA GLN A 150 -6.07 -2.52 -10.75
C GLN A 150 -4.59 -2.26 -11.05
N ALA A 151 -4.18 -1.00 -11.00
CA ALA A 151 -2.78 -0.62 -11.17
C ALA A 151 -1.91 -1.10 -10.00
N VAL A 152 -1.17 -2.19 -10.23
CA VAL A 152 -0.21 -2.77 -9.29
C VAL A 152 1.18 -2.16 -9.46
N ARG A 153 1.95 -2.14 -8.37
CA ARG A 153 3.33 -1.65 -8.39
C ARG A 153 4.16 -2.53 -9.32
N SER A 154 4.97 -1.90 -10.18
CA SER A 154 5.86 -2.61 -11.09
C SER A 154 7.13 -1.78 -11.36
N LYS A 155 8.03 -2.32 -12.20
CA LYS A 155 9.17 -1.55 -12.68
C LYS A 155 8.69 -0.58 -13.76
N SER A 156 8.92 0.71 -13.55
CA SER A 156 8.65 1.73 -14.58
C SER A 156 9.44 1.41 -15.87
N PRO A 157 8.80 1.46 -17.05
CA PRO A 157 9.51 1.34 -18.32
C PRO A 157 10.31 2.60 -18.65
N TYR A 158 10.08 3.70 -17.92
CA TYR A 158 10.78 4.96 -18.08
C TYR A 158 11.89 5.12 -17.06
N ASP A 159 13.05 5.59 -17.51
CA ASP A 159 14.15 5.97 -16.63
C ASP A 159 13.83 7.27 -15.84
N PRO A 160 14.64 7.64 -14.83
CA PRO A 160 14.39 8.84 -14.03
C PRO A 160 14.32 10.15 -14.83
N GLU A 161 15.05 10.28 -15.94
CA GLU A 161 15.05 11.49 -16.78
C GLU A 161 13.77 11.58 -17.61
N GLN A 162 13.37 10.47 -18.23
CA GLN A 162 12.13 10.34 -18.97
C GLN A 162 10.91 10.59 -18.09
N ARG A 163 10.90 10.07 -16.86
CA ARG A 163 9.82 10.35 -15.90
C ARG A 163 9.74 11.84 -15.56
N ARG A 164 10.87 12.50 -15.26
CA ARG A 164 10.87 13.95 -15.01
C ARG A 164 10.29 14.73 -16.18
N ALA A 165 10.63 14.33 -17.41
CA ALA A 165 10.09 14.95 -18.61
C ALA A 165 8.57 14.78 -18.72
N LEU A 166 8.06 13.55 -18.53
CA LEU A 166 6.63 13.26 -18.52
C LEU A 166 5.88 14.02 -17.41
N VAL A 167 6.44 14.05 -16.20
CA VAL A 167 5.88 14.79 -15.06
C VAL A 167 5.79 16.28 -15.37
N ALA A 168 6.86 16.89 -15.91
CA ALA A 168 6.86 18.29 -16.32
C ALA A 168 5.77 18.58 -17.37
N TYR A 169 5.63 17.69 -18.38
CA TYR A 169 4.60 17.81 -19.41
C TYR A 169 3.18 17.74 -18.83
N VAL A 170 2.89 16.80 -17.92
CA VAL A 170 1.56 16.71 -17.30
C VAL A 170 1.29 17.92 -16.38
N ALA A 171 2.30 18.37 -15.63
CA ALA A 171 2.20 19.50 -14.72
C ALA A 171 1.81 20.82 -15.42
N GLN A 172 2.09 20.97 -16.72
CA GLN A 172 1.71 22.16 -17.48
C GLN A 172 0.19 22.37 -17.55
N PHE A 173 -0.58 21.30 -17.34
CA PHE A 173 -2.04 21.32 -17.37
C PHE A 173 -2.67 21.61 -15.99
N GLY A 174 -1.85 21.98 -14.99
CA GLY A 174 -2.29 22.28 -13.63
C GLY A 174 -2.52 21.04 -12.76
N GLY A 175 -2.83 21.29 -11.50
CA GLY A 175 -3.01 20.28 -10.44
C GLY A 175 -1.94 20.37 -9.35
N PRO A 176 -1.97 19.48 -8.35
CA PRO A 176 -1.06 19.52 -7.22
C PRO A 176 0.41 19.31 -7.60
N PRO A 177 1.36 20.04 -6.98
CA PRO A 177 2.79 19.77 -7.12
C PRO A 177 3.19 18.51 -6.33
N ILE A 178 4.36 17.95 -6.61
CA ILE A 178 4.94 16.87 -5.79
C ILE A 178 5.12 17.39 -4.35
N PRO A 179 4.52 16.72 -3.34
CA PRO A 179 4.65 17.13 -1.95
C PRO A 179 6.11 17.08 -1.47
N LYS A 180 6.49 18.04 -0.64
CA LYS A 180 7.78 18.02 0.06
C LYS A 180 7.56 17.42 1.44
N VAL A 181 8.26 16.33 1.74
CA VAL A 181 8.13 15.61 3.00
C VAL A 181 9.51 15.29 3.57
N ASP A 182 9.66 15.44 4.87
CA ASP A 182 10.86 15.18 5.64
C ASP A 182 10.52 14.37 6.91
N PRO A 183 10.61 13.03 6.85
CA PRO A 183 10.33 12.15 7.99
C PRO A 183 11.16 12.44 9.25
N ALA A 184 12.29 13.14 9.13
CA ALA A 184 13.10 13.52 10.29
C ALA A 184 12.45 14.61 11.14
N LYS A 185 11.55 15.41 10.55
CA LYS A 185 10.77 16.45 11.25
C LYS A 185 9.45 15.96 11.83
N GLY A 186 8.98 14.80 11.38
CA GLY A 186 7.76 14.17 11.85
C GLY A 186 7.85 13.66 13.29
N THR A 187 6.70 13.51 13.93
CA THR A 187 6.58 12.90 15.27
C THR A 187 6.00 11.50 15.15
N LEU A 188 6.70 10.48 15.65
CA LEU A 188 6.29 9.07 15.47
C LEU A 188 4.93 8.76 16.11
N SER A 189 4.67 9.27 17.32
CA SER A 189 3.39 9.05 18.01
C SER A 189 2.21 9.70 17.28
N THR A 190 2.40 10.92 16.77
CA THR A 190 1.39 11.61 15.95
C THR A 190 1.13 10.85 14.65
N GLY A 191 2.19 10.38 13.99
CA GLY A 191 2.06 9.57 12.78
C GLY A 191 1.31 8.26 13.03
N PHE A 192 1.57 7.59 14.16
CA PHE A 192 0.85 6.38 14.57
C PHE A 192 -0.65 6.65 14.80
N GLU A 193 -0.99 7.73 15.51
CA GLU A 193 -2.38 8.13 15.77
C GLU A 193 -3.12 8.42 14.45
N LEU A 194 -2.57 9.33 13.63
CA LEU A 194 -3.16 9.71 12.35
C LEU A 194 -3.32 8.51 11.41
N PHE A 195 -2.30 7.66 11.31
CA PHE A 195 -2.37 6.48 10.45
C PHE A 195 -3.40 5.47 10.95
N THR A 196 -3.49 5.25 12.25
CA THR A 196 -4.46 4.33 12.85
C THR A 196 -5.89 4.79 12.60
N GLU A 197 -6.14 6.09 12.71
CA GLU A 197 -7.46 6.69 12.52
C GLU A 197 -7.89 6.70 11.04
N ASN A 198 -6.95 6.96 10.12
CA ASN A 198 -7.30 7.28 8.74
C ASN A 198 -6.91 6.21 7.70
N CYS A 199 -5.91 5.37 7.99
CA CYS A 199 -5.28 4.50 7.00
C CYS A 199 -5.31 3.00 7.38
N ALA A 200 -5.25 2.69 8.67
CA ALA A 200 -5.09 1.32 9.16
C ALA A 200 -6.29 0.41 8.87
N SER A 201 -7.48 0.96 8.63
CA SER A 201 -8.66 0.20 8.23
C SER A 201 -8.45 -0.57 6.92
N CYS A 202 -7.63 -0.02 6.01
CA CYS A 202 -7.29 -0.63 4.73
C CYS A 202 -5.87 -1.21 4.73
N HIS A 203 -4.89 -0.44 5.19
CA HIS A 203 -3.47 -0.81 5.07
C HIS A 203 -2.94 -1.65 6.26
N GLN A 204 -3.78 -1.91 7.27
CA GLN A 204 -3.41 -2.49 8.57
C GLN A 204 -2.44 -1.61 9.35
N VAL A 205 -2.40 -1.75 10.69
CA VAL A 205 -1.64 -0.86 11.58
C VAL A 205 -0.15 -0.75 11.19
N LEU A 206 0.46 -1.85 10.73
CA LEU A 206 1.86 -1.90 10.31
C LEU A 206 2.06 -1.72 8.79
N ALA A 207 1.07 -1.15 8.10
CA ALA A 207 1.13 -0.86 6.67
C ALA A 207 1.47 -2.08 5.80
N ARG A 208 0.93 -3.25 6.17
CA ARG A 208 1.14 -4.55 5.50
C ARG A 208 0.14 -4.79 4.36
N GLY A 209 -0.76 -3.85 4.12
CA GLY A 209 -1.77 -3.97 3.08
C GLY A 209 -2.94 -4.83 3.52
N GLY A 210 -3.76 -5.27 2.58
CA GLY A 210 -4.99 -5.98 2.88
C GLY A 210 -5.82 -6.25 1.63
N MET A 211 -7.08 -6.60 1.84
CA MET A 211 -8.05 -6.85 0.77
C MET A 211 -9.36 -6.16 1.12
N ILE A 212 -9.93 -5.45 0.15
CA ILE A 212 -11.30 -4.93 0.22
C ILE A 212 -12.09 -5.46 -0.98
N THR A 213 -13.41 -5.34 -0.94
CA THR A 213 -14.25 -5.77 -2.07
C THR A 213 -13.86 -5.01 -3.33
N GLY A 214 -13.33 -5.73 -4.32
CA GLY A 214 -12.93 -5.17 -5.60
C GLY A 214 -11.53 -4.58 -5.67
N ALA A 215 -10.70 -4.67 -4.61
CA ALA A 215 -9.32 -4.21 -4.67
C ALA A 215 -8.37 -4.94 -3.70
N VAL A 216 -7.13 -5.11 -4.14
CA VAL A 216 -6.00 -5.47 -3.28
C VAL A 216 -5.43 -4.19 -2.69
N VAL A 217 -5.42 -4.06 -1.37
CA VAL A 217 -4.77 -2.91 -0.71
C VAL A 217 -3.27 -3.20 -0.61
N PRO A 218 -2.40 -2.37 -1.21
CA PRO A 218 -0.97 -2.67 -1.23
C PRO A 218 -0.34 -2.49 0.14
N ASP A 219 0.70 -3.28 0.43
CA ASP A 219 1.62 -2.97 1.51
C ASP A 219 2.46 -1.72 1.15
N LEU A 220 2.94 -1.02 2.17
CA LEU A 220 3.72 0.21 1.99
C LEU A 220 5.22 0.01 2.27
N GLN A 221 5.68 -1.24 2.34
CA GLN A 221 7.04 -1.56 2.82
C GLN A 221 8.11 -1.08 1.83
N GLU A 222 7.77 -1.01 0.55
CA GLU A 222 8.65 -0.48 -0.52
C GLU A 222 8.40 1.00 -0.86
N SER A 223 7.45 1.65 -0.21
CA SER A 223 7.07 3.03 -0.53
C SER A 223 8.07 4.03 0.05
N THR A 224 8.50 4.99 -0.77
CA THR A 224 9.31 6.11 -0.27
C THR A 224 8.43 7.13 0.46
N PRO A 225 8.99 7.97 1.35
CA PRO A 225 8.24 9.03 2.03
C PRO A 225 7.46 9.93 1.05
N VAL A 226 8.09 10.32 -0.06
CA VAL A 226 7.44 11.14 -1.11
C VAL A 226 6.26 10.39 -1.72
N GLN A 227 6.42 9.11 -2.07
CA GLN A 227 5.33 8.30 -2.62
C GLN A 227 4.16 8.13 -1.64
N VAL A 228 4.42 8.09 -0.33
CA VAL A 228 3.36 8.07 0.69
C VAL A 228 2.58 9.38 0.67
N ALA A 229 3.28 10.52 0.69
CA ALA A 229 2.64 11.83 0.63
C ALA A 229 1.87 12.05 -0.69
N GLU A 230 2.44 11.60 -1.82
CA GLU A 230 1.74 11.63 -3.10
C GLU A 230 0.51 10.74 -3.12
N ALA A 231 0.54 9.54 -2.53
CA ALA A 231 -0.64 8.69 -2.45
C ALA A 231 -1.78 9.35 -1.64
N ILE A 232 -1.44 10.04 -0.55
CA ILE A 232 -2.38 10.80 0.29
C ILE A 232 -3.01 11.96 -0.51
N GLU A 233 -2.21 12.65 -1.33
CA GLU A 233 -2.66 13.73 -2.23
C GLU A 233 -3.54 13.19 -3.38
N VAL A 234 -3.08 12.13 -4.03
CA VAL A 234 -3.58 11.61 -5.31
C VAL A 234 -4.77 10.67 -5.13
N GLY A 235 -4.92 10.00 -3.98
CA GLY A 235 -6.00 9.03 -3.76
C GLY A 235 -6.05 7.93 -4.84
N PRO A 236 -5.02 7.08 -4.99
CA PRO A 236 -4.94 6.14 -6.09
C PRO A 236 -5.99 5.03 -6.00
N TYR A 237 -6.60 4.72 -7.15
CA TYR A 237 -7.60 3.65 -7.31
C TYR A 237 -8.84 3.86 -6.42
N LEU A 238 -9.03 3.04 -5.37
CA LEU A 238 -10.13 3.18 -4.40
C LEU A 238 -9.71 3.93 -3.13
N MET A 239 -8.45 4.37 -3.03
CA MET A 239 -8.00 5.16 -1.89
C MET A 239 -8.61 6.57 -1.95
N PRO A 240 -9.24 7.07 -0.88
CA PRO A 240 -9.77 8.44 -0.85
C PRO A 240 -8.66 9.49 -1.00
N HIS A 241 -9.04 10.68 -1.45
CA HIS A 241 -8.14 11.85 -1.47
C HIS A 241 -8.12 12.53 -0.10
N PHE A 242 -6.94 12.85 0.42
CA PHE A 242 -6.76 13.44 1.76
C PHE A 242 -6.06 14.80 1.76
N ARG A 243 -5.86 15.42 0.59
CA ARG A 243 -5.10 16.67 0.36
C ARG A 243 -5.38 17.84 1.30
N GLU A 244 -6.59 17.95 1.84
CA GLU A 244 -7.03 19.06 2.70
C GLU A 244 -7.12 18.67 4.18
N GLN A 245 -6.88 17.40 4.49
CA GLN A 245 -7.07 16.85 5.83
C GLN A 245 -5.80 16.92 6.69
N PHE A 246 -4.62 16.97 6.07
CA PHE A 246 -3.34 16.94 6.77
C PHE A 246 -2.47 18.15 6.40
N ASP A 247 -1.89 18.80 7.41
CA ASP A 247 -0.87 19.82 7.20
C ASP A 247 0.52 19.21 6.91
N GLU A 248 1.51 20.06 6.60
CA GLU A 248 2.87 19.61 6.28
C GLU A 248 3.53 18.80 7.41
N LYS A 249 3.28 19.15 8.68
CA LYS A 249 3.87 18.45 9.83
C LYS A 249 3.20 17.11 10.08
N GLU A 250 1.90 17.03 9.83
CA GLU A 250 1.12 15.81 9.89
C GLU A 250 1.55 14.84 8.77
N LEU A 251 1.81 15.34 7.56
CA LEU A 251 2.40 14.55 6.46
C LEU A 251 3.81 14.04 6.80
N ASP A 252 4.68 14.88 7.37
CA ASP A 252 6.01 14.45 7.86
C ASP A 252 5.89 13.34 8.92
N SER A 253 4.89 13.44 9.80
CA SER A 253 4.62 12.46 10.86
C SER A 253 4.07 11.14 10.30
N LEU A 254 3.13 11.19 9.36
CA LEU A 254 2.60 10.02 8.65
C LEU A 254 3.71 9.29 7.89
N ALA A 255 4.53 10.03 7.12
CA ALA A 255 5.65 9.45 6.39
C ALA A 255 6.68 8.84 7.33
N ARG A 256 6.98 9.50 8.47
CA ARG A 256 7.83 8.93 9.52
C ARG A 256 7.28 7.63 10.09
N TYR A 257 5.97 7.57 10.33
CA TYR A 257 5.34 6.37 10.85
C TYR A 257 5.41 5.21 9.85
N VAL A 258 5.10 5.45 8.57
CA VAL A 258 5.23 4.43 7.52
C VAL A 258 6.68 3.98 7.35
N GLU A 259 7.67 4.87 7.51
CA GLU A 259 9.08 4.46 7.51
C GLU A 259 9.41 3.55 8.70
N TYR A 260 8.88 3.86 9.89
CA TYR A 260 9.04 3.02 11.08
C TYR A 260 8.44 1.62 10.91
N THR A 261 7.30 1.46 10.21
CA THR A 261 6.66 0.15 10.07
C THR A 261 7.42 -0.84 9.18
N LYS A 262 8.43 -0.38 8.43
CA LYS A 262 9.33 -1.25 7.66
C LYS A 262 10.23 -2.10 8.54
N GLU A 263 10.70 -1.53 9.64
CA GLU A 263 11.59 -2.15 10.62
C GLU A 263 11.16 -1.77 12.05
N PRO A 264 9.99 -2.24 12.52
CA PRO A 264 9.49 -1.92 13.85
C PRO A 264 10.28 -2.64 14.94
N GLU A 265 10.25 -2.10 16.16
CA GLU A 265 10.85 -2.75 17.32
C GLU A 265 10.00 -3.94 17.80
N ASP A 266 10.51 -5.17 17.61
CA ASP A 266 9.86 -6.41 18.05
C ASP A 266 10.00 -6.66 19.57
N ARG A 267 9.26 -5.88 20.38
CA ARG A 267 9.19 -6.08 21.83
C ARG A 267 8.35 -7.31 22.15
N GLY A 268 9.00 -8.46 22.29
CA GLY A 268 8.34 -9.73 22.61
C GLY A 268 8.91 -10.94 21.88
N GLY A 269 9.90 -10.75 20.99
CA GLY A 269 10.59 -11.84 20.31
C GLY A 269 10.42 -11.74 18.81
N TRP A 270 9.96 -12.81 18.17
CA TRP A 270 9.94 -12.88 16.71
C TRP A 270 8.65 -12.30 16.13
N GLY A 271 8.72 -11.26 15.29
CA GLY A 271 7.55 -10.59 14.70
C GLY A 271 6.81 -11.33 13.56
N ILE A 272 7.31 -12.47 13.09
CA ILE A 272 6.67 -13.38 12.09
C ILE A 272 6.04 -12.61 10.89
N GLY A 273 6.74 -11.60 10.37
CA GLY A 273 6.27 -10.81 9.22
C GLY A 273 5.14 -9.82 9.52
N HIS A 274 4.73 -9.66 10.79
CA HIS A 274 3.78 -8.65 11.25
C HIS A 274 2.39 -8.73 10.60
N VAL A 275 2.01 -9.91 10.14
CA VAL A 275 0.76 -10.16 9.40
C VAL A 275 -0.44 -10.25 10.35
N GLY A 276 -0.19 -10.36 11.66
CA GLY A 276 -1.20 -10.25 12.72
C GLY A 276 -1.54 -11.58 13.40
N PRO A 277 -2.61 -11.58 14.22
CA PRO A 277 -2.83 -12.62 15.23
C PRO A 277 -3.17 -13.99 14.65
N VAL A 278 -3.66 -14.05 13.41
CA VAL A 278 -4.06 -15.33 12.79
C VAL A 278 -2.83 -16.15 12.36
N PRO A 279 -1.91 -15.65 11.49
CA PRO A 279 -0.67 -16.36 11.20
C PRO A 279 0.19 -16.61 12.44
N GLU A 280 0.30 -15.63 13.34
CA GLU A 280 1.05 -15.77 14.60
C GLU A 280 0.44 -16.86 15.48
N GLY A 281 -0.89 -16.90 15.62
CA GLY A 281 -1.61 -17.93 16.35
C GLY A 281 -1.42 -19.32 15.74
N MET A 282 -1.40 -19.42 14.40
CA MET A 282 -1.14 -20.70 13.72
C MET A 282 0.28 -21.20 13.97
N VAL A 283 1.28 -20.32 13.92
CA VAL A 283 2.68 -20.67 14.27
C VAL A 283 2.79 -21.08 15.74
N ALA A 284 2.20 -20.28 16.64
CA ALA A 284 2.19 -20.58 18.07
C ALA A 284 1.52 -21.95 18.34
N TRP A 285 0.39 -22.22 17.71
CA TRP A 285 -0.35 -23.48 17.87
C TRP A 285 0.44 -24.69 17.32
N LEU A 286 1.07 -24.56 16.14
CA LEU A 286 1.87 -25.64 15.56
C LEU A 286 3.12 -25.94 16.39
N LEU A 287 3.82 -24.89 16.86
CA LEU A 287 5.03 -25.06 17.67
C LEU A 287 4.70 -25.56 19.07
N ALA A 288 3.74 -24.93 19.76
CA ALA A 288 3.33 -25.34 21.10
C ALA A 288 2.66 -26.71 21.09
N GLY A 289 1.77 -26.96 20.13
CA GLY A 289 1.12 -28.26 19.94
C GLY A 289 2.12 -29.36 19.60
N GLY A 290 3.05 -29.11 18.69
CA GLY A 290 4.14 -30.03 18.37
C GLY A 290 5.03 -30.35 19.58
N ALA A 291 5.45 -29.32 20.32
CA ALA A 291 6.23 -29.48 21.54
C ALA A 291 5.47 -30.27 22.62
N LEU A 292 4.18 -29.97 22.82
CA LEU A 292 3.33 -30.68 23.76
C LEU A 292 3.20 -32.16 23.40
N LEU A 293 2.96 -32.48 22.12
CA LEU A 293 2.88 -33.87 21.65
C LEU A 293 4.21 -34.62 21.84
N LEU A 294 5.35 -33.96 21.62
CA LEU A 294 6.67 -34.52 21.88
C LEU A 294 6.87 -34.83 23.38
N VAL A 295 6.48 -33.90 24.26
CA VAL A 295 6.56 -34.11 25.71
C VAL A 295 5.64 -35.25 26.16
N CYS A 296 4.39 -35.28 25.69
CA CYS A 296 3.45 -36.36 25.97
C CYS A 296 3.99 -37.72 25.51
N ARG A 297 4.60 -37.78 24.33
CA ARG A 297 5.24 -38.99 23.81
C ARG A 297 6.47 -39.40 24.61
N TRP A 298 7.22 -38.45 25.15
CA TRP A 298 8.43 -38.72 25.95
C TRP A 298 8.10 -39.25 27.34
N VAL A 299 7.06 -38.71 27.99
CA VAL A 299 6.62 -39.13 29.32
C VAL A 299 5.72 -40.36 29.27
N GLY A 300 4.94 -40.53 28.20
CA GLY A 300 3.98 -41.62 28.06
C GLY A 300 4.63 -42.99 27.86
N GLU A 301 4.34 -43.93 28.75
CA GLU A 301 4.67 -45.35 28.56
C GLU A 301 3.67 -45.98 27.58
N ARG A 302 4.16 -46.73 26.58
CA ARG A 302 3.27 -47.53 25.73
C ARG A 302 2.93 -48.82 26.44
N ARG A 303 1.64 -49.17 26.51
CA ARG A 303 1.26 -50.52 26.93
C ARG A 303 1.69 -51.52 25.86
N PRO A 304 2.49 -52.55 26.21
CA PRO A 304 2.70 -53.65 25.29
C PRO A 304 1.37 -54.37 25.07
N GLU A 305 1.08 -54.68 23.81
CA GLU A 305 -0.07 -55.50 23.40
C GLU A 305 0.08 -56.95 23.86
#